data_AF-A8QFX4-F1
#
_entry.id   AF-A8QFX4-F1
#
_cell.length_a   1.000
_cell.length_b   1.000
_cell.length_c   1.000
_cell.angle_alpha   90.00
_cell.angle_beta   90.00
_cell.angle_gamma   90.00
#
_symmetry.space_group_name_H-M   'P 1'
#
loop_
_entity.id
_entity.type
_entity.pdbx_description
1 polymer ?
#
loop_
_entity_poly.entity_id
_entity_poly.type
_entity_poly.pdbx_seq_one_letter_code
_entity_poly.pdbx_strand_id
1 'polypeptide(L)'
;NLDRRRESSRFAARDRRGKEADIFADLKVVIPIVDEATVTHVDRIAILRVALTLCRLRKVATKSLLECLDGFLAIVDLDGIILYVSESVSIYLGLTQ
;
A
#
# COMPACT_ATOMS: atom_id res chain seq x y z
N ASN A 1 18.63 39.29 0.23
CA ASN A 1 17.20 39.02 0.54
C ASN A 1 16.58 37.89 -0.28
N LEU A 2 16.82 37.80 -1.60
CA LEU A 2 16.29 36.69 -2.42
C LEU A 2 16.90 35.33 -2.05
N ASP A 3 18.20 35.26 -1.77
CA ASP A 3 18.87 33.99 -1.45
C ASP A 3 18.38 33.40 -0.13
N ARG A 4 18.17 34.22 0.91
CA ARG A 4 17.52 33.78 2.17
C ARG A 4 16.11 33.22 1.94
N ARG A 5 15.33 33.82 1.03
CA ARG A 5 13.97 33.34 0.70
C ARG A 5 14.02 32.01 -0.06
N ARG A 6 14.96 31.87 -1.00
CA ARG A 6 15.21 30.62 -1.73
C ARG A 6 15.65 29.50 -0.79
N GLU A 7 16.57 29.82 0.11
CA GLU A 7 17.10 28.87 1.09
C GLU A 7 16.02 28.41 2.08
N SER A 8 15.23 29.33 2.63
CA SER A 8 14.07 29.00 3.48
C SER A 8 13.04 28.11 2.75
N SER A 9 12.76 28.40 1.47
CA SER A 9 11.89 27.56 0.65
C SER A 9 12.45 26.15 0.44
N ARG A 10 13.77 26.01 0.24
CA ARG A 10 14.44 24.71 0.11
C ARG A 10 14.31 23.89 1.39
N PHE A 11 14.54 24.51 2.56
CA PHE A 11 14.36 23.84 3.84
C PHE A 11 12.91 23.39 4.04
N ALA A 12 11.93 24.25 3.77
CA ALA A 12 10.51 23.90 3.87
C ALA A 12 10.09 22.79 2.89
N ALA A 13 10.67 22.75 1.68
CA ALA A 13 10.42 21.66 0.73
C ALA A 13 11.04 20.34 1.22
N ARG A 14 12.24 20.38 1.81
CA ARG A 14 12.90 19.20 2.36
C ARG A 14 12.16 18.63 3.57
N ASP A 15 11.73 19.49 4.49
CA ASP A 15 10.92 19.10 5.66
C ASP A 15 9.62 18.39 5.24
N ARG A 16 8.90 18.96 4.26
CA ARG A 16 7.68 18.33 3.72
C ARG A 16 7.95 16.95 3.09
N ARG A 17 9.04 16.80 2.33
CA ARG A 17 9.42 15.51 1.73
C ARG A 17 9.85 14.48 2.78
N GLY A 18 10.50 14.91 3.86
CA GLY A 18 10.85 14.05 5.00
C GLY A 18 9.60 13.50 5.66
N LYS A 19 8.68 14.39 6.07
CA LYS A 19 7.40 14.00 6.66
C LYS A 19 6.58 13.06 5.77
N GLU A 20 6.55 13.33 4.46
CA GLU A 20 5.89 12.44 3.50
C GLU A 20 6.53 11.05 3.50
N ALA A 21 7.87 10.95 3.51
CA ALA A 21 8.57 9.68 3.55
C ALA A 21 8.25 8.89 4.83
N ASP A 22 8.20 9.56 5.97
CA ASP A 22 7.84 8.94 7.26
C ASP A 22 6.41 8.37 7.23
N ILE A 23 5.44 9.12 6.67
CA ILE A 23 4.05 8.65 6.50
C ILE A 23 3.99 7.39 5.62
N PHE A 24 4.77 7.34 4.53
CA PHE A 24 4.80 6.16 3.67
C PHE A 24 5.45 4.95 4.35
N ALA A 25 6.47 5.19 5.17
CA ALA A 25 7.09 4.13 5.98
C ALA A 25 6.07 3.55 6.97
N ASP A 26 5.37 4.40 7.71
CA ASP A 26 4.32 3.98 8.65
C ASP A 26 3.18 3.26 7.94
N LEU A 27 2.75 3.76 6.77
CA LEU A 27 1.69 3.14 6.00
C LEU A 27 2.08 1.74 5.50
N LYS A 28 3.35 1.53 5.10
CA LYS A 28 3.83 0.21 4.67
C LYS A 28 3.72 -0.83 5.79
N VAL A 29 3.92 -0.43 7.06
CA VAL A 29 3.82 -1.35 8.22
C VAL A 29 2.40 -1.83 8.46
N VAL A 30 1.39 -0.99 8.21
CA VAL A 30 -0.01 -1.29 8.55
C VAL A 30 -0.83 -1.89 7.42
N ILE A 31 -0.36 -1.80 6.17
CA ILE A 31 -1.03 -2.40 5.02
C ILE A 31 -0.53 -3.83 4.80
N PRO A 32 -1.43 -4.79 4.56
CA PRO A 32 -1.04 -6.10 4.10
C PRO A 32 -0.66 -5.98 2.63
N ILE A 33 0.64 -5.96 2.37
CA ILE A 33 1.20 -6.00 1.02
C ILE A 33 2.12 -7.21 0.95
N VAL A 34 2.19 -7.86 -0.21
CA VAL A 34 3.16 -8.94 -0.42
C VAL A 34 4.55 -8.30 -0.40
N ASP A 35 5.39 -8.66 0.58
CA ASP A 35 6.78 -8.20 0.65
C ASP A 35 7.61 -9.18 -0.20
N GLU A 36 7.49 -9.08 -1.53
CA GLU A 36 8.34 -9.86 -2.42
C GLU A 36 9.79 -9.40 -2.26
N ALA A 37 10.66 -10.30 -1.79
CA ALA A 37 12.12 -10.11 -1.76
C ALA A 37 12.73 -9.82 -3.15
N THR A 38 11.96 -10.07 -4.22
CA THR A 38 12.30 -9.86 -5.63
C THR A 38 11.80 -8.53 -6.22
N VAL A 39 10.83 -7.85 -5.59
CA VAL A 39 10.36 -6.53 -6.04
C VAL A 39 11.13 -5.46 -5.29
N THR A 40 12.20 -4.99 -5.91
CA THR A 40 13.20 -4.14 -5.24
C THR A 40 12.64 -2.87 -4.61
N HIS A 41 11.49 -2.35 -5.02
CA HIS A 41 10.80 -1.30 -4.28
C HIS A 41 9.30 -1.33 -4.61
N VAL A 42 8.46 -1.69 -3.63
CA VAL A 42 7.04 -1.31 -3.66
C VAL A 42 6.98 0.22 -3.76
N ASP A 43 6.44 0.72 -4.87
CA ASP A 43 6.33 2.17 -5.06
C ASP A 43 5.23 2.80 -4.18
N ARG A 44 5.30 4.11 -4.01
CA ARG A 44 4.30 4.88 -3.23
C ARG A 44 2.87 4.72 -3.78
N ILE A 45 2.73 4.47 -5.08
CA ILE A 45 1.42 4.33 -5.74
C ILE A 45 0.79 2.98 -5.42
N ALA A 46 1.56 1.89 -5.41
CA ALA A 46 1.14 0.56 -4.97
C ALA A 46 0.65 0.59 -3.52
N ILE A 47 1.41 1.25 -2.63
CA ILE A 47 1.02 1.47 -1.23
C ILE A 47 -0.35 2.15 -1.14
N LEU A 48 -0.55 3.27 -1.86
CA LEU A 48 -1.81 4.00 -1.86
C LEU A 48 -2.96 3.20 -2.47
N ARG A 49 -2.71 2.42 -3.53
CA ARG A 49 -3.71 1.57 -4.17
C ARG A 49 -4.23 0.51 -3.22
N VAL A 50 -3.33 -0.20 -2.53
CA VAL A 50 -3.70 -1.22 -1.54
C VAL A 50 -4.46 -0.55 -0.39
N ALA A 51 -3.92 0.52 0.19
CA ALA A 51 -4.56 1.25 1.29
C ALA A 51 -5.98 1.73 0.93
N LEU A 52 -6.15 2.35 -0.23
CA LEU A 52 -7.44 2.84 -0.71
C LEU A 52 -8.43 1.69 -0.94
N THR A 53 -7.97 0.61 -1.56
CA THR A 53 -8.82 -0.56 -1.86
C THR A 53 -9.30 -1.21 -0.57
N LEU A 54 -8.44 -1.39 0.42
CA LEU A 54 -8.81 -1.91 1.73
C LEU A 54 -9.79 -1.00 2.46
N CYS A 55 -9.60 0.32 2.42
CA CYS A 55 -10.54 1.28 2.98
C CYS A 55 -11.93 1.20 2.33
N ARG A 56 -11.98 0.99 1.00
CA ARG A 56 -13.25 0.79 0.27
C ARG A 56 -13.89 -0.55 0.60
N LEU A 57 -13.10 -1.62 0.64
CA LEU A 57 -13.58 -2.95 1.01
C LEU A 57 -14.15 -2.95 2.42
N ARG A 58 -13.49 -2.32 3.41
CA ARG A 58 -14.04 -2.22 4.77
C ARG A 58 -15.36 -1.46 4.85
N LYS A 59 -15.64 -0.56 3.90
CA LYS A 59 -16.92 0.17 3.84
C LYS A 59 -18.04 -0.63 3.17
N VAL A 60 -17.70 -1.50 2.22
CA VAL A 60 -18.68 -2.20 1.36
C VAL A 60 -18.84 -3.66 1.74
N ALA A 61 -17.74 -4.35 2.04
CA ALA A 61 -17.71 -5.72 2.49
C ALA A 61 -17.87 -5.76 4.01
N THR A 62 -19.03 -6.21 4.47
CA THR A 62 -19.19 -6.68 5.84
C THR A 62 -18.31 -7.91 6.03
N LYS A 63 -17.83 -8.16 7.25
CA LYS A 63 -17.03 -9.34 7.57
C LYS A 63 -17.70 -10.65 7.08
N SER A 64 -19.02 -10.71 7.19
CA SER A 64 -19.84 -11.82 6.67
C SER A 64 -19.74 -12.02 5.17
N LEU A 65 -19.61 -10.97 4.36
CA LEU A 65 -19.48 -11.11 2.91
C LEU A 65 -18.14 -11.74 2.51
N LEU A 66 -17.07 -11.37 3.22
CA LEU A 66 -15.75 -11.97 3.04
C LEU A 66 -15.74 -13.44 3.49
N GLU A 67 -16.45 -13.78 4.56
CA GLU A 67 -16.59 -15.17 5.04
C GLU A 67 -17.43 -16.04 4.10
N CYS A 68 -18.39 -15.45 3.37
CA CYS A 68 -19.19 -16.16 2.37
C CYS A 68 -18.50 -16.27 1.00
N LEU A 69 -17.32 -15.68 0.82
CA LEU A 69 -16.60 -15.73 -0.45
C LEU A 69 -16.01 -17.14 -0.66
N ASP A 70 -16.54 -17.90 -1.62
CA ASP A 70 -15.94 -19.15 -2.12
C ASP A 70 -14.77 -18.82 -3.07
N GLY A 71 -13.75 -18.16 -2.52
CA GLY A 71 -12.56 -17.75 -3.24
C GLY A 71 -11.59 -16.92 -2.40
N PHE A 72 -10.71 -16.20 -3.08
CA PHE A 72 -9.79 -15.25 -2.49
C PHE A 72 -9.80 -13.93 -3.24
N LEU A 73 -9.39 -12.88 -2.54
CA LEU A 73 -9.22 -11.55 -3.11
C LEU A 73 -7.76 -11.36 -3.50
N ALA A 74 -7.52 -10.80 -4.68
CA ALA A 74 -6.22 -10.31 -5.09
C ALA A 74 -6.32 -8.85 -5.53
N ILE A 75 -5.34 -8.03 -5.15
CA ILE A 75 -5.13 -6.69 -5.70
C ILE A 75 -3.92 -6.80 -6.61
N VAL A 76 -4.12 -6.52 -7.89
CA VAL A 76 -3.10 -6.64 -8.93
C VAL A 76 -2.89 -5.25 -9.55
N ASP A 77 -1.65 -4.92 -9.90
CA ASP A 77 -1.36 -3.71 -10.65
C ASP A 77 -1.64 -3.85 -12.15
N LEU A 78 -1.30 -2.80 -12.91
CA LEU A 78 -1.53 -2.76 -14.36
C LEU A 78 -0.56 -3.67 -15.14
N ASP A 79 0.57 -4.02 -14.55
CA ASP A 79 1.61 -4.86 -15.14
C ASP A 79 1.43 -6.35 -14.76
N GLY A 80 0.39 -6.67 -13.98
CA GLY A 80 0.09 -8.01 -13.52
C GLY A 80 0.78 -8.42 -12.22
N ILE A 81 1.46 -7.48 -11.53
CA ILE A 81 2.11 -7.74 -10.25
C ILE A 81 1.06 -7.79 -9.15
N ILE A 82 1.10 -8.86 -8.37
CA ILE A 82 0.23 -9.07 -7.22
C ILE A 82 0.72 -8.19 -6.07
N LEU A 83 -0.09 -7.21 -5.67
CA LEU A 83 0.21 -6.32 -4.55
C LEU A 83 -0.30 -6.89 -3.23
N TYR A 84 -1.45 -7.57 -3.23
CA TYR A 84 -2.05 -8.17 -2.04
C TYR A 84 -2.87 -9.40 -2.41
N VAL A 85 -2.87 -10.38 -1.52
CA VAL A 85 -3.78 -11.55 -1.55
C VAL A 85 -4.42 -11.74 -0.18
N SER A 86 -5.68 -12.16 -0.12
CA SER A 86 -6.31 -12.54 1.15
C SER A 86 -5.78 -13.87 1.67
N GLU A 87 -5.81 -14.07 2.99
CA GLU A 87 -5.34 -15.31 3.65
C GLU A 87 -6.02 -16.58 3.09
N SER A 88 -7.26 -16.47 2.61
CA SER A 88 -8.00 -17.57 2.00
C SER A 88 -7.32 -18.14 0.74
N VAL A 89 -6.38 -17.43 0.11
CA VAL A 89 -5.60 -17.93 -1.02
C VAL A 89 -4.89 -19.26 -0.70
N SER A 90 -4.51 -19.46 0.57
CA SER A 90 -3.90 -20.70 1.06
C SER A 90 -4.80 -21.92 0.89
N ILE A 91 -6.12 -21.75 1.00
CA ILE A 91 -7.11 -22.82 0.85
C ILE A 91 -7.18 -23.29 -0.60
N TYR A 92 -7.09 -22.36 -1.56
CA TYR A 92 -7.30 -22.65 -2.98
C TYR A 92 -5.99 -22.98 -3.72
N LEU A 93 -4.89 -22.31 -3.37
CA LEU A 93 -3.62 -22.40 -4.10
C LEU A 93 -2.47 -22.95 -3.24
N GLY A 94 -2.66 -23.15 -1.93
CA GLY A 94 -1.58 -23.58 -1.03
C GLY A 94 -0.50 -22.52 -0.79
N LEU A 95 -0.75 -21.26 -1.18
CA LEU A 95 0.18 -20.15 -1.02
C LEU A 95 -0.06 -19.43 0.31
N THR A 96 1.02 -19.02 0.99
CA THR A 96 0.96 -18.16 2.17
C THR A 96 1.34 -16.74 1.79
N GLN A 97 0.66 -15.76 2.40
CA GLN A 97 0.98 -14.33 2.27
C GLN A 97 2.33 -13.99 2.90
#